data_AF-A0A9D4G6Y5-F1
#
_entry.id   AF-A0A9D4G6Y5-F1
#
_cell.length_a   1.000
_cell.length_b   1.000
_cell.length_c   1.000
_cell.angle_alpha   90.00
_cell.angle_beta   90.00
_cell.angle_gamma   90.00
#
_symmetry.space_group_name_H-M   'P 1'
#
loop_
_entity.id
_entity.type
_entity.pdbx_description
1 polymer ?
#
loop_
_entity_poly.entity_id
_entity_poly.type
_entity_poly.pdbx_seq_one_letter_code
_entity_poly.pdbx_strand_id
1 'polypeptide(L)' 'MYGTSIGTLNVYVTASGQTNNRPSPAFTLSGDQGNQWKKANVTMSPTGNYQV' A
#
# COMPACT_ATOMS: atom_id res chain seq x y z
N MET A 1 -7.96 4.79 9.19
CA MET A 1 -7.55 6.20 8.99
C MET A 1 -8.74 7.06 9.36
N TYR A 2 -8.68 7.88 10.41
CA TYR A 2 -9.80 8.74 10.83
C TYR A 2 -9.36 10.21 10.96
N GLY A 3 -10.16 11.15 10.45
CA GLY A 3 -9.92 12.59 10.53
C GLY A 3 -9.50 13.26 9.22
N THR A 4 -9.77 14.57 9.09
CA THR A 4 -9.58 15.36 7.85
C THR A 4 -8.13 15.51 7.42
N SER A 5 -7.17 15.36 8.34
CA SER A 5 -5.73 15.51 8.10
C SER A 5 -4.97 14.18 8.14
N ILE A 6 -5.68 13.04 8.06
CA ILE A 6 -5.08 11.71 8.25
C ILE A 6 -4.14 11.25 7.10
N GLY A 7 -4.10 11.99 6.00
CA GLY A 7 -3.14 11.76 4.92
C GLY A 7 -3.48 10.60 3.99
N THR A 8 -2.45 9.88 3.51
CA THR A 8 -2.57 8.78 2.53
C THR A 8 -1.70 7.60 2.94
N LEU A 9 -2.27 6.40 2.95
CA LEU A 9 -1.59 5.12 3.10
C LEU A 9 -1.28 4.56 1.71
N ASN A 10 -0.01 4.25 1.45
CA ASN A 10 0.43 3.57 0.23
C ASN A 10 1.10 2.25 0.59
N VAL A 11 0.77 1.18 -0.13
CA VAL A 11 1.45 -0.11 -0.05
C VAL A 11 2.19 -0.34 -1.35
N TYR A 12 3.46 -0.71 -1.26
CA TYR A 12 4.32 -0.98 -2.40
C TYR A 12 4.72 -2.44 -2.39
N VAL A 13 4.95 -2.99 -3.58
CA VAL A 13 5.44 -4.36 -3.74
C VAL A 13 6.71 -4.27 -4.55
N THR A 14 7.83 -4.62 -3.95
CA THR A 14 9.14 -4.60 -4.60
C THR A 14 9.60 -6.03 -4.84
N ALA A 15 10.02 -6.31 -6.08
CA ALA A 15 10.72 -7.55 -6.38
C ALA A 15 12.18 -7.43 -5.89
N SER A 16 12.74 -8.51 -5.35
CA SER A 16 14.12 -8.57 -4.87
C SER A 16 15.07 -8.16 -5.99
N GLY A 17 15.90 -7.13 -5.74
CA GLY A 17 16.83 -6.56 -6.71
C GLY A 17 16.34 -5.30 -7.44
N GLN A 18 15.06 -4.92 -7.32
CA GLN A 18 14.54 -3.65 -7.82
C GLN A 18 14.46 -2.61 -6.69
N THR A 19 15.61 -2.11 -6.25
CA THR A 19 15.69 -1.05 -5.22
C THR A 19 15.60 0.36 -5.80
N ASN A 20 15.80 0.51 -7.13
CA ASN A 20 16.05 1.81 -7.75
C ASN A 20 14.86 2.37 -8.55
N ASN A 21 13.87 1.55 -8.89
CA ASN A 21 12.63 2.01 -9.52
C ASN A 21 11.53 1.91 -8.47
N ARG A 22 11.09 3.06 -7.93
CA ARG A 22 9.96 3.08 -6.99
C ARG A 22 8.71 2.60 -7.74
N PRO A 23 8.20 1.38 -7.51
CA PRO A 23 7.07 0.88 -8.26
C PRO A 23 5.83 1.73 -7.95
N SER A 24 4.87 1.78 -8.86
CA SER A 24 3.54 2.32 -8.55
C SER A 24 2.98 1.58 -7.33
N PRO A 25 2.31 2.28 -6.39
CA PRO A 25 1.75 1.64 -5.21
C PRO A 25 0.74 0.56 -5.66
N ALA A 26 0.85 -0.63 -5.07
CA ALA A 26 -0.11 -1.72 -5.25
C ALA A 26 -1.45 -1.40 -4.58
N PHE A 27 -1.44 -0.50 -3.60
CA PHE A 27 -2.63 0.00 -2.95
C PHE A 27 -2.43 1.43 -2.45
N THR A 28 -3.43 2.27 -2.65
CA THR A 28 -3.47 3.65 -2.13
C THR A 28 -4.81 3.88 -1.46
N LEU A 29 -4.78 4.38 -0.23
CA LEU A 29 -5.94 4.79 0.53
C LEU A 29 -5.73 6.18 1.09
N SER A 30 -6.56 7.14 0.69
CA SER A 30 -6.45 8.54 1.10
C SER A 30 -7.66 8.98 1.91
N GLY A 31 -7.42 9.89 2.84
CA GLY A 31 -8.47 10.57 3.58
C GLY A 31 -9.16 9.72 4.64
N ASP A 32 -10.24 10.27 5.17
CA ASP A 32 -10.99 9.70 6.27
C ASP A 32 -11.71 8.42 5.86
N GLN A 33 -11.52 7.36 6.65
CA GLN A 33 -12.13 6.05 6.49
C GLN A 33 -13.19 5.79 7.58
N GLY A 34 -13.52 6.78 8.38
CA GLY A 34 -14.42 6.68 9.53
C GLY A 34 -13.71 6.13 10.76
N ASN A 35 -14.36 6.32 11.91
CA ASN A 35 -13.85 5.88 13.21
C ASN A 35 -14.11 4.38 13.45
N GLN A 36 -13.59 3.54 12.56
CA GLN A 36 -13.68 2.08 12.65
C GLN A 36 -12.49 1.42 11.95
N TRP A 37 -12.12 0.24 12.42
CA TRP A 37 -11.11 -0.58 11.76
C TRP A 37 -11.67 -1.16 10.47
N LYS A 38 -10.97 -0.92 9.36
CA LYS A 38 -11.33 -1.45 8.04
C LYS A 38 -10.21 -2.35 7.53
N LYS A 39 -10.57 -3.56 7.11
CA LYS A 39 -9.65 -4.51 6.48
C LYS A 39 -9.55 -4.21 4.98
N ALA A 40 -8.33 -4.06 4.48
CA ALA A 40 -8.04 -4.03 3.05
C ALA A 40 -7.36 -5.35 2.65
N ASN A 41 -7.73 -5.90 1.50
CA ASN A 41 -7.06 -7.05 0.91
C ASN A 41 -6.40 -6.60 -0.40
N VAL A 42 -5.10 -6.86 -0.53
CA VAL A 42 -4.33 -6.53 -1.72
C VAL A 42 -3.85 -7.85 -2.33
N THR A 43 -4.39 -8.20 -3.49
CA THR A 43 -3.93 -9.38 -4.23
C THR A 43 -2.62 -9.04 -4.91
N MET A 44 -1.58 -9.82 -4.62
CA MET A 44 -0.25 -9.66 -5.21
C MET A 44 0.09 -10.92 -6.00
N SER A 45 0.61 -10.75 -7.22
CA SER A 45 1.13 -11.84 -8.05
C SER A 45 2.60 -11.60 -8.37
N PRO A 46 3.49 -11.72 -7.38
CA PRO A 46 4.92 -11.54 -7.59
C PRO A 46 5.45 -12.67 -8.49
N THR A 47 6.22 -12.32 -9.51
CA THR A 47 6.90 -13.28 -10.41
C THR A 47 8.28 -13.72 -9.91
N GLY A 48 8.63 -13.37 -8.66
CA GLY A 48 9.93 -13.65 -8.02
C GLY A 48 9.90 -13.32 -6.52
N ASN A 49 11.07 -13.32 -5.87
CA ASN A 49 11.19 -12.95 -4.45
C ASN A 49 10.66 -11.53 -4.22
N TYR A 50 9.91 -11.30 -3.13
CA TYR A 50 9.30 -10.01 -2.84
C TYR A 50 9.50 -9.58 -1.38
N GLN A 51 9.41 -8.28 -1.13
CA GLN A 51 9.36 -7.67 0.21
C GLN A 51 8.15 -6.73 0.29
N VAL A 52 7.58 -6.60 1.49
CA VAL A 52 6.41 -5.75 1.81
C VAL A 52 6.81 -4.66 2.78
#